data_AF-A0A974SY02-F1
#
_entry.id   AF-A0A974SY02-F1
#
_cell.length_a   1.000
_cell.length_b   1.000
_cell.length_c   1.000
_cell.angle_alpha   90.00
_cell.angle_beta   90.00
_cell.angle_gamma   90.00
#
_symmetry.space_group_name_H-M   'P 1'
#
loop_
_entity.id
_entity.type
_entity.pdbx_description
1 polymer ?
#
loop_
_entity_poly.entity_id
_entity_poly.type
_entity_poly.pdbx_seq_one_letter_code
_entity_poly.pdbx_strand_id
1 'polypeptide(L)'
;MNENNDAAASGGKLTLESVERFLMAASMGLLCLLTMANVLVRYFTDISFAFTEEISVALMVVMTLIGASHAFATNHHIAITFFVDRKPQFQRFIRGFAALCSLVMFGLLAWYGVFMAWDDFDFEVTSPSLGVPQWIYTVWLPILSIVIVLRLLAVLRRGGQ
;
A
#
# COMPACT_ATOMS: atom_id res chain seq x y z
N MET A 1 40.83 -6.43 -16.67
CA MET A 1 39.97 -7.60 -17.01
C MET A 1 39.34 -8.14 -15.73
N ASN A 2 38.36 -7.41 -15.17
CA ASN A 2 37.48 -7.91 -14.09
C ASN A 2 36.23 -7.03 -13.91
N GLU A 3 35.64 -6.55 -15.02
CA GLU A 3 34.41 -5.76 -15.02
C GLU A 3 33.13 -6.62 -15.03
N ASN A 4 33.26 -7.96 -15.07
CA ASN A 4 32.11 -8.87 -15.20
C ASN A 4 31.53 -9.37 -13.87
N ASN A 5 32.07 -8.98 -12.71
CA ASN A 5 31.59 -9.48 -11.42
C ASN A 5 30.59 -8.55 -10.71
N ASP A 6 30.45 -7.29 -11.14
CA ASP A 6 29.54 -6.32 -10.51
C ASP A 6 28.14 -6.28 -11.15
N ALA A 7 27.97 -6.86 -12.35
CA ALA A 7 26.69 -6.89 -13.07
C ALA A 7 25.69 -7.91 -12.51
N ALA A 8 26.15 -8.96 -11.81
CA ALA A 8 25.31 -10.06 -11.36
C ALA A 8 24.51 -9.75 -10.07
N ALA A 9 24.86 -8.70 -9.32
CA ALA A 9 24.22 -8.37 -8.04
C ALA A 9 23.18 -7.23 -8.12
N SER A 10 23.03 -6.58 -9.28
CA SER A 10 22.20 -5.37 -9.46
C SER A 10 20.79 -5.66 -10.03
N GLY A 11 20.58 -6.83 -10.65
CA GLY A 11 19.37 -7.13 -11.44
C GLY A 11 18.05 -7.35 -10.68
N GLY A 12 18.08 -7.50 -9.35
CA GLY A 12 16.88 -7.84 -8.55
C GLY A 12 16.23 -6.68 -7.79
N LYS A 13 16.96 -5.58 -7.55
CA LYS A 13 16.46 -4.48 -6.70
C LYS A 13 15.84 -3.34 -7.50
N LEU A 14 16.36 -3.07 -8.70
CA LEU A 14 15.88 -1.98 -9.55
C LEU A 14 14.51 -2.26 -10.18
N THR A 15 14.19 -3.53 -10.45
CA THR A 15 12.93 -3.91 -11.12
C THR A 15 11.73 -3.78 -10.18
N LEU A 16 11.83 -4.25 -8.93
CA LEU A 16 10.73 -4.20 -7.97
C LEU A 16 10.35 -2.76 -7.61
N GLU A 17 11.34 -1.91 -7.33
CA GLU A 17 11.11 -0.49 -7.03
C GLU A 17 10.53 0.26 -8.23
N SER A 18 10.94 -0.08 -9.46
CA SER A 18 10.40 0.54 -10.67
C SER A 18 8.94 0.13 -10.89
N VAL A 19 8.60 -1.15 -10.64
CA VAL A 19 7.21 -1.64 -10.68
C VAL A 19 6.36 -0.95 -9.61
N GLU A 20 6.85 -0.82 -8.38
CA GLU A 20 6.12 -0.11 -7.31
C GLU A 20 5.84 1.35 -7.67
N ARG A 21 6.86 2.07 -8.20
CA ARG A 21 6.69 3.45 -8.66
C ARG A 21 5.71 3.56 -9.82
N PHE A 22 5.76 2.63 -10.77
CA PHE A 22 4.81 2.58 -11.88
C PHE A 22 3.39 2.34 -11.38
N LEU A 23 3.18 1.39 -10.47
CA LEU A 23 1.86 1.11 -9.89
C LEU A 23 1.32 2.30 -9.10
N MET A 24 2.16 3.02 -8.36
CA MET A 24 1.77 4.27 -7.68
C MET A 24 1.38 5.36 -8.68
N ALA A 25 2.20 5.61 -9.68
CA ALA A 25 1.92 6.63 -10.69
C ALA A 25 0.64 6.28 -11.48
N ALA A 26 0.47 5.02 -11.85
CA ALA A 26 -0.72 4.52 -12.56
C ALA A 26 -1.98 4.64 -11.71
N SER A 27 -1.96 4.20 -10.44
CA SER A 27 -3.11 4.31 -9.54
C SER A 27 -3.48 5.76 -9.26
N MET A 28 -2.50 6.65 -9.01
CA MET A 28 -2.73 8.07 -8.80
C MET A 28 -3.26 8.78 -10.06
N GLY A 29 -2.73 8.43 -11.24
CA GLY A 29 -3.22 8.92 -12.51
C GLY A 29 -4.66 8.48 -12.78
N LEU A 30 -4.98 7.20 -12.53
CA LEU A 30 -6.32 6.67 -12.71
C LEU A 30 -7.33 7.30 -11.74
N LEU A 31 -6.95 7.51 -10.47
CA LEU A 31 -7.76 8.26 -9.49
C LEU A 31 -8.04 9.69 -9.95
N CYS A 32 -7.02 10.39 -10.46
CA CYS A 32 -7.17 11.75 -10.99
C CYS A 32 -8.13 11.78 -12.17
N LEU A 33 -7.99 10.84 -13.12
CA LEU A 33 -8.89 10.74 -14.27
C LEU A 33 -10.33 10.40 -13.87
N LEU A 34 -10.53 9.46 -12.95
CA LEU A 34 -11.86 9.08 -12.46
C LEU A 34 -12.55 10.22 -11.72
N THR A 35 -11.83 10.91 -10.84
CA THR A 35 -12.37 12.07 -10.11
C THR A 35 -12.67 13.22 -11.06
N MET A 36 -11.79 13.52 -12.02
CA MET A 36 -12.06 14.53 -13.06
C MET A 36 -13.28 14.16 -13.91
N ALA A 37 -13.39 12.91 -14.36
CA ALA A 37 -14.54 12.44 -15.12
C ALA A 37 -15.84 12.57 -14.30
N ASN A 38 -15.81 12.21 -13.01
CA ASN A 38 -16.97 12.33 -12.14
C ASN A 38 -17.40 13.80 -11.95
N VAL A 39 -16.44 14.72 -11.80
CA VAL A 39 -16.71 16.16 -11.75
C VAL A 39 -17.36 16.63 -13.05
N LEU A 40 -16.81 16.29 -14.21
CA LEU A 40 -17.38 16.67 -15.51
C LEU A 40 -18.81 16.15 -15.66
N VAL A 41 -19.04 14.86 -15.42
CA VAL A 41 -20.38 14.26 -15.52
C VAL A 41 -21.36 14.97 -14.61
N ARG A 42 -20.97 15.23 -13.35
CA ARG A 42 -21.82 15.92 -12.39
C ARG A 42 -22.19 17.33 -12.83
N TYR A 43 -21.28 18.07 -13.45
CA TYR A 43 -21.55 19.41 -13.98
C TYR A 43 -22.40 19.39 -15.26
N PHE A 44 -22.26 18.36 -16.11
CA PHE A 44 -22.98 18.29 -17.39
C PHE A 44 -24.31 17.53 -17.34
N THR A 45 -24.51 16.65 -16.35
CA THR A 45 -25.62 15.69 -16.34
C THR A 45 -26.39 15.67 -15.01
N ASP A 46 -25.98 16.42 -13.98
CA ASP A 46 -26.55 16.44 -12.61
C ASP A 46 -26.66 15.04 -11.92
N ILE A 47 -26.16 13.98 -12.56
CA ILE A 47 -26.14 12.60 -12.07
C ILE A 47 -24.70 12.25 -11.71
N SER A 48 -24.50 11.65 -10.54
CA SER A 48 -23.19 11.10 -10.13
C SER A 48 -23.17 9.60 -10.46
N PHE A 49 -22.15 9.11 -11.15
CA PHE A 49 -22.01 7.67 -11.37
C PHE A 49 -21.52 6.99 -10.08
N ALA A 50 -22.41 6.33 -9.34
CA ALA A 50 -22.05 5.60 -8.12
C ALA A 50 -20.95 4.52 -8.38
N PHE A 51 -20.92 3.98 -9.60
CA PHE A 51 -19.85 3.09 -10.08
C PHE A 51 -18.44 3.70 -10.02
N THR A 52 -18.27 4.96 -10.42
CA THR A 52 -16.94 5.59 -10.44
C THR A 52 -16.45 5.89 -9.02
N GLU A 53 -17.37 6.07 -8.08
CA GLU A 53 -17.07 6.22 -6.65
C GLU A 53 -16.51 4.91 -6.06
N GLU A 54 -17.16 3.78 -6.32
CA GLU A 54 -16.69 2.46 -5.87
C GLU A 54 -15.27 2.14 -6.38
N ILE A 55 -15.00 2.38 -7.67
CA ILE A 55 -13.66 2.17 -8.23
C ILE A 55 -12.64 3.12 -7.59
N SER A 56 -13.02 4.39 -7.40
CA SER A 56 -12.11 5.38 -6.80
C SER A 56 -11.73 4.98 -5.38
N VAL A 57 -12.66 4.46 -4.59
CA VAL A 57 -12.37 3.94 -3.24
C VAL A 57 -11.40 2.76 -3.29
N ALA A 58 -11.64 1.79 -4.18
CA ALA A 58 -10.74 0.64 -4.33
C ALA A 58 -9.33 1.07 -4.74
N LEU A 59 -9.21 2.02 -5.68
CA LEU A 59 -7.92 2.55 -6.12
C LEU A 59 -7.21 3.36 -5.03
N MET A 60 -7.94 4.12 -4.22
CA MET A 60 -7.37 4.84 -3.08
C MET A 60 -6.75 3.87 -2.07
N VAL A 61 -7.42 2.75 -1.78
CA VAL A 61 -6.88 1.70 -0.90
C VAL A 61 -5.60 1.11 -1.49
N VAL A 62 -5.61 0.74 -2.77
CA VAL A 62 -4.43 0.19 -3.47
C VAL A 62 -3.27 1.19 -3.45
N MET A 63 -3.51 2.44 -3.83
CA MET A 63 -2.51 3.51 -3.84
C MET A 63 -1.92 3.72 -2.44
N THR A 64 -2.77 3.74 -1.41
CA THR A 64 -2.35 3.97 -0.02
C THR A 64 -1.46 2.82 0.48
N LEU A 65 -1.84 1.57 0.21
CA LEU A 65 -1.07 0.41 0.67
C LEU A 65 0.25 0.26 -0.10
N ILE A 66 0.26 0.49 -1.41
CA ILE A 66 1.51 0.50 -2.20
C ILE A 66 2.41 1.64 -1.73
N GLY A 67 1.86 2.85 -1.54
CA GLY A 67 2.59 4.01 -1.02
C GLY A 67 3.18 3.75 0.37
N ALA A 68 2.41 3.14 1.27
CA ALA A 68 2.88 2.72 2.58
C ALA A 68 4.06 1.73 2.46
N SER A 69 3.91 0.68 1.64
CA SER A 69 4.98 -0.31 1.38
C SER A 69 6.29 0.36 0.98
N HIS A 70 6.25 1.32 0.07
CA HIS A 70 7.43 2.04 -0.40
C HIS A 70 7.99 3.02 0.64
N ALA A 71 7.14 3.68 1.42
CA ALA A 71 7.57 4.53 2.53
C ALA A 71 8.36 3.74 3.59
N PHE A 72 7.92 2.51 3.89
CA PHE A 72 8.66 1.58 4.75
C PHE A 72 10.00 1.16 4.14
N ALA A 73 10.03 0.91 2.82
CA ALA A 73 11.25 0.53 2.11
C ALA A 73 12.33 1.62 2.14
N THR A 74 11.90 2.87 2.02
CA THR A 74 12.79 4.04 1.97
C THR A 74 13.15 4.57 3.36
N ASN A 75 12.75 3.90 4.45
CA ASN A 75 12.92 4.36 5.84
C ASN A 75 12.36 5.79 6.06
N HIS A 76 11.40 6.23 5.24
CA HIS A 76 10.69 7.49 5.38
C HIS A 76 9.48 7.34 6.32
N HIS A 77 9.65 6.66 7.46
CA HIS A 77 8.88 7.13 8.60
C HIS A 77 9.31 8.58 8.82
N ILE A 78 8.35 9.50 8.89
CA ILE A 78 8.60 10.89 9.26
C ILE A 78 9.06 10.89 10.73
N ALA A 79 10.31 10.48 10.95
CA ALA A 79 10.99 10.66 12.20
C ALA A 79 11.43 12.12 12.18
N ILE A 80 10.98 12.89 13.18
CA ILE A 80 11.53 14.21 13.47
C ILE A 80 12.98 13.95 13.92
N THR A 81 13.89 13.85 12.94
CA THR A 81 15.32 13.55 13.13
C THR A 81 15.97 14.53 14.09
N PHE A 82 15.44 15.75 14.17
CA PHE A 82 15.89 16.79 15.09
C PHE A 82 15.92 16.37 16.58
N PHE A 83 14.94 15.59 17.05
CA PHE A 83 14.93 15.10 18.45
C PHE A 83 15.67 13.78 18.61
N VAL A 84 15.65 12.95 17.57
CA VAL A 84 16.18 11.58 17.58
C VAL A 84 17.72 11.59 17.48
N ASP A 85 18.33 12.56 16.79
CA ASP A 85 19.80 12.70 16.64
C ASP A 85 20.52 13.17 17.91
N ARG A 86 19.79 13.70 18.89
CA ARG A 86 20.39 14.21 20.13
C ARG A 86 20.73 13.11 21.16
N LYS A 87 20.19 11.89 20.99
CA LYS A 87 20.42 10.73 21.87
C LYS A 87 20.55 9.43 21.04
N PRO A 88 21.76 9.08 20.55
CA PRO A 88 21.99 7.92 19.67
C PRO A 88 21.51 6.58 20.26
N GLN A 89 21.51 6.47 21.59
CA GLN A 89 21.04 5.32 22.36
C GLN A 89 19.53 5.03 22.24
N PHE A 90 18.69 6.06 22.07
CA PHE A 90 17.24 5.88 21.93
C PHE A 90 16.79 5.64 20.47
N GLN A 91 17.63 5.95 19.49
CA GLN A 91 17.28 5.80 18.07
C GLN A 91 16.91 4.36 17.70
N ARG A 92 17.69 3.39 18.20
CA ARG A 92 17.43 1.96 17.94
C ARG A 92 16.12 1.50 18.56
N PHE A 93 15.83 1.95 19.79
CA PHE A 93 14.59 1.63 20.48
C PHE A 93 13.36 2.23 19.77
N ILE A 94 13.44 3.51 19.39
CA ILE A 94 12.34 4.21 18.70
C ILE A 94 12.05 3.57 17.34
N ARG A 95 13.10 3.23 16.56
CA ARG A 95 12.92 2.52 15.28
C ARG A 95 12.31 1.14 15.45
N GLY A 96 12.78 0.37 16.45
CA GLY A 96 12.22 -0.94 16.78
C GLY A 96 10.75 -0.85 17.21
N PHE A 97 10.40 0.13 18.05
CA PHE A 97 9.04 0.37 18.49
C PHE A 97 8.13 0.80 17.32
N ALA A 98 8.57 1.72 16.47
CA ALA A 98 7.81 2.13 15.28
C ALA A 98 7.58 0.97 14.30
N ALA A 99 8.59 0.13 14.09
CA ALA A 99 8.47 -1.07 13.27
C ALA A 99 7.49 -2.09 13.89
N LEU A 100 7.52 -2.27 15.21
CA LEU A 100 6.57 -3.13 15.93
C LEU A 100 5.13 -2.60 15.82
N CYS A 101 4.91 -1.31 16.08
CA CYS A 101 3.59 -0.69 15.93
C CYS A 101 3.05 -0.84 14.51
N SER A 102 3.91 -0.64 13.50
CA SER A 102 3.53 -0.80 12.10
C SER A 102 3.20 -2.26 11.79
N LEU A 103 4.00 -3.21 12.28
CA LEU A 103 3.75 -4.64 12.13
C LEU A 103 2.40 -5.05 12.73
N VAL A 104 2.08 -4.56 13.94
CA VAL A 104 0.79 -4.81 14.58
C VAL A 104 -0.35 -4.19 13.78
N MET A 105 -0.20 -2.93 13.34
CA MET A 105 -1.24 -2.23 12.58
C MET A 105 -1.55 -2.93 11.24
N PHE A 106 -0.53 -3.26 10.44
CA PHE A 106 -0.73 -3.97 9.17
C PHE A 106 -1.14 -5.43 9.37
N GLY A 107 -0.72 -6.07 10.47
CA GLY A 107 -1.18 -7.40 10.87
C GLY A 107 -2.68 -7.41 11.20
N LEU A 108 -3.17 -6.43 11.97
CA LEU A 108 -4.59 -6.25 12.24
C LEU A 108 -5.37 -5.96 10.97
N LEU A 109 -4.86 -5.07 10.10
CA LEU A 109 -5.44 -4.77 8.78
C LEU A 109 -5.57 -6.01 7.91
N ALA A 110 -4.55 -6.87 7.87
CA ALA A 110 -4.60 -8.14 7.16
C ALA A 110 -5.65 -9.09 7.77
N TRP A 111 -5.67 -9.23 9.10
CA TRP A 111 -6.63 -10.11 9.79
C TRP A 111 -8.07 -9.68 9.57
N TYR A 112 -8.40 -8.42 9.86
CA TYR A 112 -9.73 -7.86 9.65
C TYR A 112 -10.10 -7.83 8.17
N GLY A 113 -9.13 -7.56 7.28
CA GLY A 113 -9.34 -7.57 5.83
C GLY A 113 -9.73 -8.96 5.30
N VAL A 114 -9.09 -10.02 5.81
CA VAL A 114 -9.46 -11.40 5.43
C VAL A 114 -10.85 -11.74 5.95
N PHE A 115 -11.14 -11.41 7.21
CA PHE A 115 -12.46 -11.66 7.79
C PHE A 115 -13.56 -10.93 7.01
N MET A 116 -13.33 -9.65 6.68
CA MET A 116 -14.25 -8.85 5.87
C MET A 116 -14.44 -9.42 4.46
N ALA A 117 -13.35 -9.83 3.79
CA ALA A 117 -13.45 -10.44 2.46
C ALA A 117 -14.17 -11.81 2.50
N TRP A 118 -14.05 -12.54 3.61
CA TRP A 118 -14.76 -13.79 3.83
C TRP A 118 -16.24 -13.56 4.06
N ASP A 119 -16.61 -12.59 4.90
CA ASP A 119 -18.00 -12.18 5.12
C ASP A 119 -18.63 -11.73 3.79
N ASP A 120 -17.94 -10.88 3.02
CA ASP A 120 -18.43 -10.42 1.70
C ASP A 120 -18.67 -11.59 0.71
N PHE A 121 -17.88 -12.66 0.82
CA PHE A 121 -18.03 -13.87 0.00
C PHE A 121 -19.20 -14.74 0.49
N ASP A 122 -19.33 -14.96 1.79
CA ASP A 122 -20.35 -15.83 2.39
C ASP A 122 -21.76 -15.24 2.28
N PHE A 123 -21.87 -13.91 2.43
CA PHE A 123 -23.14 -13.19 2.28
C PHE A 123 -23.47 -12.80 0.82
N GLU A 124 -22.65 -13.22 -0.16
CA GLU A 124 -22.78 -12.88 -1.59
C GLU A 124 -23.07 -11.38 -1.81
N VAL A 125 -22.40 -10.52 -1.04
CA VAL A 125 -22.66 -9.09 -1.04
C VAL A 125 -22.30 -8.54 -2.42
N THR A 126 -23.29 -7.96 -3.10
CA THR A 126 -23.09 -7.33 -4.40
C THR A 126 -22.92 -5.83 -4.24
N SER A 127 -22.06 -5.24 -5.06
CA SER A 127 -21.81 -3.81 -4.99
C SER A 127 -23.07 -3.04 -5.42
N PRO A 128 -23.47 -1.98 -4.68
CA PRO A 128 -24.71 -1.26 -4.93
C PRO A 128 -24.83 -0.69 -6.35
N SER A 129 -23.70 -0.37 -6.97
CA SER A 129 -23.66 0.37 -8.24
C SER A 129 -23.49 -0.51 -9.47
N LEU A 130 -22.73 -1.60 -9.37
CA LEU A 130 -22.40 -2.49 -10.50
C LEU A 130 -23.09 -3.86 -10.42
N GLY A 131 -23.54 -4.28 -9.23
CA GLY A 131 -24.00 -5.64 -9.00
C GLY A 131 -22.89 -6.70 -9.09
N VAL A 132 -21.61 -6.31 -9.07
CA VAL A 132 -20.49 -7.26 -9.04
C VAL A 132 -20.24 -7.72 -7.61
N PRO A 133 -19.66 -8.91 -7.40
CA PRO A 133 -19.32 -9.38 -6.06
C PRO A 133 -18.32 -8.44 -5.36
N GLN A 134 -18.69 -7.95 -4.17
CA GLN A 134 -17.92 -6.94 -3.43
C GLN A 134 -16.53 -7.44 -3.03
N TRP A 135 -16.39 -8.75 -2.77
CA TRP A 135 -15.13 -9.39 -2.37
C TRP A 135 -13.98 -9.13 -3.36
N ILE A 136 -14.26 -8.87 -4.65
CA ILE A 136 -13.24 -8.55 -5.66
C ILE A 136 -12.48 -7.27 -5.29
N TYR A 137 -13.16 -6.28 -4.70
CA TYR A 137 -12.53 -5.04 -4.25
C TYR A 137 -11.89 -5.22 -2.86
N THR A 138 -12.62 -5.87 -1.96
CA THR A 138 -12.20 -6.04 -0.57
C THR A 138 -10.95 -6.92 -0.44
N VAL A 139 -10.75 -7.92 -1.31
CA VAL A 139 -9.61 -8.86 -1.24
C VAL A 139 -8.24 -8.19 -1.46
N TRP A 140 -8.19 -7.05 -2.17
CA TRP A 140 -6.93 -6.33 -2.37
C TRP A 140 -6.36 -5.77 -1.06
N LEU A 141 -7.23 -5.42 -0.11
CA LEU A 141 -6.85 -4.88 1.18
C LEU A 141 -6.03 -5.89 2.03
N PRO A 142 -6.50 -7.13 2.31
CA PRO A 142 -5.70 -8.11 3.02
C PRO A 142 -4.46 -8.55 2.23
N ILE A 143 -4.56 -8.71 0.90
CA ILE A 143 -3.41 -9.11 0.07
C ILE A 143 -2.26 -8.11 0.21
N LEU A 144 -2.53 -6.82 -0.03
CA LEU A 144 -1.49 -5.79 0.04
C LEU A 144 -0.99 -5.57 1.47
N SER A 145 -1.86 -5.70 2.47
CA SER A 145 -1.46 -5.63 3.90
C SER A 145 -0.49 -6.76 4.27
N ILE A 146 -0.74 -8.00 3.81
CA ILE A 146 0.17 -9.14 4.03
C ILE A 146 1.53 -8.88 3.38
N VAL A 147 1.57 -8.32 2.17
CA VAL A 147 2.82 -7.95 1.49
C VAL A 147 3.63 -6.96 2.33
N ILE A 148 2.99 -5.94 2.93
CA ILE A 148 3.66 -4.96 3.80
C ILE A 148 4.20 -5.64 5.06
N VAL A 149 3.44 -6.53 5.70
CA VAL A 149 3.87 -7.29 6.88
C VAL A 149 5.11 -8.13 6.56
N LEU A 150 5.10 -8.86 5.43
CA LEU A 150 6.25 -9.65 4.98
C LEU A 150 7.49 -8.77 4.75
N ARG A 151 7.31 -7.58 4.16
CA ARG A 151 8.40 -6.62 3.94
C ARG A 151 8.94 -6.08 5.26
N LEU A 152 8.08 -5.69 6.20
CA LEU A 152 8.46 -5.24 7.55
C LEU A 152 9.27 -6.31 8.30
N LEU A 153 8.83 -7.57 8.24
CA LEU A 153 9.57 -8.69 8.81
C LEU A 153 10.93 -8.89 8.14
N ALA A 154 11.01 -8.74 6.82
CA ALA A 154 12.27 -8.84 6.08
C ALA A 154 13.25 -7.71 6.46
N VAL A 155 12.76 -6.49 6.67
CA VAL A 155 13.58 -5.36 7.13
C VAL A 155 14.09 -5.58 8.56
N LEU A 156 13.22 -6.03 9.47
CA LEU A 156 13.59 -6.37 10.85
C LEU A 156 14.67 -7.47 10.91
N ARG A 157 14.58 -8.49 10.05
CA ARG A 157 15.60 -9.56 9.97
C ARG A 157 16.95 -9.07 9.46
N ARG A 158 16.99 -8.05 8.58
CA ARG A 158 18.24 -7.49 8.03
C ARG A 158 18.93 -6.50 8.97
N GLY A 159 18.18 -5.79 9.82
CA GLY A 159 18.74 -4.85 10.80
C GLY A 159 19.42 -5.49 12.02
N GLY A 160 19.45 -6.83 12.09
CA GLY A 160 20.12 -7.60 13.14
C GLY A 160 21.51 -8.15 12.77
N GLN A 161 22.04 -7.80 11.59
CA GLN A 161 23.44 -8.03 11.18
C GLN A 161 24.19 -6.69 11.15
#